data_AF-A0AAW2GND1-F1
#
_entry.id   AF-A0AAW2GND1-F1
#
_cell.length_a   1.000
_cell.length_b   1.000
_cell.length_c   1.000
_cell.angle_alpha   90.00
_cell.angle_beta   90.00
_cell.angle_gamma   90.00
#
_symmetry.space_group_name_H-M   'P 1'
#
loop_
_entity.id
_entity.type
_entity.pdbx_description
1 polymer ?
#
loop_
_entity_poly.entity_id
_entity_poly.type
_entity_poly.pdbx_seq_one_letter_code
_entity_poly.pdbx_strand_id
1 'polypeptide(L)'
;MVGVFLRGKPALVLRDPEYIKQVLIKDFTTFADRLGTVFEKAEPMSMHLFRLDAVRWRPLRTRLSPIFTSGKLKDMFHLLLNCSDHFEKYLDQIVSKDGIVECRDLTSKFTTDVIGSCAFGLEINALKEENNQFQKMGRKIFRSTSKTVIRILLREVPWLYKHFGYLLDDHDVTKFMTDVTRDTIQYRKQNNISRHDFIDTLIDLKDNPDKLGVNSKNITFSIFAFSYRSRR
;
A
#
# COMPACT_ATOMS: atom_id res chain seq x y z
N MET A 1 -13.43 3.51 -28.85
CA MET A 1 -13.66 2.84 -27.53
C MET A 1 -14.06 1.38 -27.77
N VAL A 2 -14.12 0.53 -26.73
CA VAL A 2 -14.64 -0.86 -26.80
C VAL A 2 -15.46 -1.16 -25.55
N GLY A 3 -16.67 -1.68 -25.70
CA GLY A 3 -17.50 -2.13 -24.57
C GLY A 3 -17.13 -3.55 -24.15
N VAL A 4 -17.03 -3.79 -22.85
CA VAL A 4 -16.76 -5.10 -22.26
C VAL A 4 -17.62 -5.30 -21.01
N PHE A 5 -17.75 -6.54 -20.54
CA PHE A 5 -18.32 -6.81 -19.23
C PHE A 5 -17.21 -7.20 -18.26
N LEU A 6 -17.05 -6.41 -17.19
CA LEU A 6 -16.15 -6.71 -16.08
C LEU A 6 -16.97 -7.20 -14.90
N ARG A 7 -16.82 -8.47 -14.54
CA ARG A 7 -17.52 -9.10 -13.40
C ARG A 7 -19.05 -8.90 -13.45
N GLY A 8 -19.62 -9.08 -14.64
CA GLY A 8 -21.06 -8.92 -14.88
C GLY A 8 -21.53 -7.47 -14.99
N LYS A 9 -20.66 -6.47 -14.84
CA LYS A 9 -21.00 -5.05 -15.00
C LYS A 9 -20.49 -4.52 -16.35
N PRO A 10 -21.28 -3.72 -17.08
CA PRO A 10 -20.80 -3.08 -18.31
C PRO A 10 -19.65 -2.13 -17.98
N ALA A 11 -18.61 -2.15 -18.80
CA ALA A 11 -17.45 -1.30 -18.70
C ALA A 11 -17.02 -0.82 -20.09
N LEU A 12 -16.52 0.41 -20.16
CA LEU A 12 -16.06 1.02 -21.40
C LEU A 12 -14.54 1.16 -21.37
N VAL A 13 -13.86 0.51 -22.32
CA VAL A 13 -12.42 0.63 -22.51
C VAL A 13 -12.14 1.79 -23.46
N LEU A 14 -11.53 2.85 -22.91
CA LEU A 14 -11.06 4.00 -23.66
C LEU A 14 -9.71 3.65 -24.31
N ARG A 15 -9.58 3.90 -25.61
CA ARG A 15 -8.35 3.67 -26.39
C ARG A 15 -7.79 4.95 -27.03
N ASP A 16 -8.63 5.98 -27.11
CA ASP A 16 -8.30 7.26 -27.74
C ASP A 16 -7.76 8.21 -26.66
N PRO A 17 -6.57 8.82 -26.85
CA PRO A 17 -6.00 9.79 -25.92
C PRO A 17 -6.92 10.96 -25.59
N GLU A 18 -7.73 11.44 -26.54
CA GLU A 18 -8.63 12.57 -26.30
C GLU A 18 -9.76 12.20 -25.33
N TYR A 19 -10.35 11.01 -25.50
CA TYR A 19 -11.35 10.52 -24.54
C TYR A 19 -10.73 10.15 -23.18
N ILE A 20 -9.51 9.63 -23.16
CA ILE A 20 -8.79 9.35 -21.91
C ILE A 20 -8.55 10.66 -21.15
N LYS A 21 -8.10 11.72 -21.85
CA LYS A 21 -7.90 13.06 -21.29
C LYS A 21 -9.20 13.67 -20.79
N GLN A 22 -10.30 13.49 -21.55
CA GLN A 22 -11.62 13.94 -21.13
C GLN A 22 -12.02 13.32 -19.79
N VAL A 23 -11.96 12.00 -19.67
CA VAL A 23 -12.40 11.27 -18.46
C VAL A 23 -11.47 11.46 -17.27
N LEU A 24 -10.15 11.39 -17.48
CA LEU A 24 -9.17 11.41 -16.38
C LEU A 24 -8.77 12.82 -15.92
N ILE A 25 -8.99 13.86 -16.73
CA ILE A 25 -8.57 15.24 -16.43
C ILE A 25 -9.77 16.19 -16.42
N LYS A 26 -10.45 16.37 -17.55
CA LYS A 26 -11.49 17.40 -17.71
C LYS A 26 -12.73 17.09 -16.84
N ASP A 27 -13.21 15.85 -16.89
CA ASP A 27 -14.40 15.39 -16.19
C ASP A 27 -14.07 14.53 -14.96
N PHE A 28 -12.87 14.69 -14.40
CA PHE A 28 -12.41 13.87 -13.27
C PHE A 28 -13.34 13.93 -12.06
N THR A 29 -14.04 15.04 -11.83
CA THR A 29 -15.03 15.18 -10.74
C THR A 29 -16.18 14.19 -10.89
N THR A 30 -16.62 13.91 -12.11
CA THR A 30 -17.66 12.93 -12.43
C THR A 30 -17.14 11.49 -12.32
N PHE A 31 -15.89 11.24 -12.72
CA PHE A 31 -15.29 9.90 -12.75
C PHE A 31 -14.30 9.66 -11.60
N ALA A 32 -14.51 10.31 -10.45
CA ALA A 32 -13.56 10.33 -9.34
C ALA A 32 -13.45 8.98 -8.61
N ASP A 33 -14.53 8.18 -8.63
CA ASP A 33 -14.59 6.89 -7.96
C ASP A 33 -13.86 5.79 -8.72
N ARG A 34 -13.19 4.92 -7.97
CA ARG A 34 -12.50 3.74 -8.51
C ARG A 34 -13.35 2.49 -8.36
N LEU A 35 -13.01 1.48 -9.15
CA LEU A 35 -13.62 0.16 -9.05
C LEU A 35 -13.31 -0.49 -7.69
N GLY A 36 -14.36 -0.75 -6.91
CA GLY A 36 -14.29 -1.58 -5.71
C GLY A 36 -14.98 -0.95 -4.51
N THR A 37 -15.90 -1.71 -3.90
CA THR A 37 -16.55 -1.32 -2.65
C THR A 37 -15.59 -1.54 -1.47
N VAL A 38 -15.59 -0.59 -0.54
CA VAL A 38 -14.89 -0.69 0.74
C VAL A 38 -15.77 -1.45 1.73
N PHE A 39 -15.21 -2.48 2.37
CA PHE A 39 -15.92 -3.30 3.36
C PHE A 39 -15.19 -3.23 4.71
N GLU A 40 -15.27 -2.08 5.36
CA GLU A 40 -14.46 -1.74 6.54
C GLU A 40 -14.50 -2.79 7.66
N LYS A 41 -15.70 -3.32 8.00
CA LYS A 41 -15.86 -4.33 9.06
C LYS A 41 -15.36 -5.72 8.65
N ALA A 42 -15.57 -6.09 7.38
CA ALA A 42 -15.25 -7.43 6.89
C ALA A 42 -13.79 -7.55 6.42
N GLU A 43 -13.19 -6.44 5.97
CA GLU A 43 -11.83 -6.38 5.45
C GLU A 43 -11.22 -5.01 5.81
N PRO A 44 -10.63 -4.86 7.01
CA PRO A 44 -10.05 -3.59 7.45
C PRO A 44 -8.96 -3.06 6.52
N MET A 45 -8.15 -3.96 5.92
CA MET A 45 -7.15 -3.62 4.91
C MET A 45 -7.73 -3.00 3.63
N SER A 46 -9.04 -3.06 3.41
CA SER A 46 -9.69 -2.38 2.28
C SER A 46 -9.70 -0.85 2.39
N MET A 47 -9.41 -0.31 3.58
CA MET A 47 -9.36 1.12 3.90
C MET A 47 -8.03 1.78 3.50
N HIS A 48 -7.61 1.60 2.25
CA HIS A 48 -6.39 2.22 1.71
C HIS A 48 -6.71 3.19 0.56
N LEU A 49 -5.83 4.18 0.33
CA LEU A 49 -5.99 5.23 -0.69
C LEU A 49 -6.47 4.74 -2.07
N PHE A 50 -6.02 3.58 -2.54
CA PHE A 50 -6.40 3.07 -3.86
C PHE A 50 -7.82 2.49 -3.97
N ARG A 51 -8.56 2.33 -2.86
CA ARG A 51 -9.91 1.75 -2.84
C ARG A 51 -10.96 2.69 -2.23
N LEU A 52 -10.55 3.70 -1.47
CA LEU A 52 -11.47 4.72 -0.97
C LEU A 52 -12.22 5.42 -2.12
N ASP A 53 -13.50 5.69 -1.89
CA ASP A 53 -14.34 6.56 -2.71
C ASP A 53 -13.81 8.00 -2.68
N ALA A 54 -14.27 8.81 -3.64
CA ALA A 54 -13.80 10.17 -3.86
C ALA A 54 -13.92 11.07 -2.62
N VAL A 55 -14.99 10.90 -1.82
CA VAL A 55 -15.25 11.74 -0.63
C VAL A 55 -14.19 11.48 0.43
N ARG A 56 -13.85 10.22 0.69
CA ARG A 56 -12.81 9.84 1.67
C ARG A 56 -11.39 9.97 1.11
N TRP A 57 -11.22 9.72 -0.19
CA TRP A 57 -9.91 9.71 -0.83
C TRP A 57 -9.33 11.11 -1.01
N ARG A 58 -10.13 12.11 -1.40
CA ARG A 58 -9.61 13.47 -1.69
C ARG A 58 -8.91 14.09 -0.47
N PRO A 59 -9.53 14.18 0.73
CA PRO A 59 -8.87 14.78 1.89
C PRO A 59 -7.62 14.01 2.29
N LEU A 60 -7.70 12.67 2.29
CA LEU A 60 -6.57 11.82 2.66
C LEU A 60 -5.39 11.98 1.70
N ARG A 61 -5.65 11.99 0.37
CA ARG A 61 -4.61 12.21 -0.63
C ARG A 61 -3.96 13.57 -0.46
N THR A 62 -4.75 14.63 -0.24
CA THR A 62 -4.20 15.98 -0.03
C THR A 62 -3.25 16.03 1.16
N ARG A 63 -3.56 15.31 2.25
CA ARG A 63 -2.69 15.25 3.44
C ARG A 63 -1.43 14.41 3.28
N LEU A 64 -1.50 13.34 2.49
CA LEU A 64 -0.35 12.45 2.27
C LEU A 64 0.57 12.90 1.12
N SER A 65 0.06 13.70 0.18
CA SER A 65 0.85 14.17 -0.98
C SER A 65 2.13 14.94 -0.62
N PRO A 66 2.18 15.79 0.44
CA PRO A 66 3.40 16.50 0.83
C PRO A 66 4.62 15.61 1.14
N ILE A 67 4.39 14.36 1.56
CA ILE A 67 5.46 13.37 1.84
C ILE A 67 6.22 13.01 0.56
N PHE A 68 5.56 13.09 -0.60
CA PHE A 68 6.10 12.71 -1.90
C PHE A 68 6.62 13.89 -2.72
N THR A 69 6.85 15.04 -2.07
CA THR A 69 7.48 16.20 -2.72
C THR A 69 8.97 15.93 -3.00
N SER A 70 9.54 16.58 -4.02
CA SER A 70 10.97 16.41 -4.35
C SER A 70 11.89 16.75 -3.18
N GLY A 71 11.52 17.72 -2.34
CA GLY A 71 12.26 18.06 -1.12
C GLY A 71 12.27 16.91 -0.12
N LYS A 72 11.10 16.35 0.21
CA LYS A 72 11.00 15.21 1.12
C LYS A 72 11.66 13.93 0.58
N LEU A 73 11.56 13.68 -0.72
CA LEU A 73 12.27 12.57 -1.36
C LEU A 73 13.79 12.74 -1.26
N LYS A 74 14.30 13.97 -1.41
CA LYS A 74 15.72 14.28 -1.23
C LYS A 74 16.17 14.07 0.23
N ASP A 75 15.34 14.45 1.20
CA ASP A 75 15.63 14.22 2.62
C ASP A 75 15.76 12.72 2.92
N MET A 76 14.94 11.87 2.30
CA MET A 76 14.98 10.40 2.46
C MET A 76 16.04 9.71 1.60
N PHE A 77 16.73 10.42 0.71
CA PHE A 77 17.64 9.81 -0.26
C PHE A 77 18.79 9.04 0.39
N HIS A 78 19.29 9.53 1.53
CA HIS A 78 20.33 8.84 2.30
C HIS A 78 19.89 7.45 2.79
N LEU A 79 18.62 7.26 3.15
CA LEU A 79 18.07 5.96 3.54
C LEU A 79 18.08 4.98 2.37
N LEU A 80 17.79 5.48 1.16
CA LEU A 80 17.84 4.69 -0.06
C LEU A 80 19.29 4.31 -0.42
N LEU A 81 20.26 5.21 -0.24
CA LEU A 81 21.68 4.89 -0.42
C LEU A 81 22.13 3.80 0.54
N ASN A 82 21.79 3.89 1.83
CA ASN A 82 22.12 2.86 2.82
C ASN A 82 21.52 1.48 2.44
N CYS A 83 20.28 1.46 1.95
CA CYS A 83 19.67 0.21 1.45
C CYS A 83 20.40 -0.32 0.20
N SER A 84 20.92 0.58 -0.65
CA SER A 84 21.64 0.24 -1.88
C SER A 84 23.02 -0.36 -1.55
N ASP A 85 23.73 0.17 -0.56
CA ASP A 85 24.99 -0.41 -0.09
C ASP A 85 24.81 -1.84 0.44
N HIS A 86 23.71 -2.10 1.15
CA HIS A 86 23.36 -3.46 1.58
C HIS A 86 23.00 -4.37 0.41
N PHE A 87 22.32 -3.82 -0.60
CA PHE A 87 21.96 -4.53 -1.82
C PHE A 87 23.18 -4.96 -2.62
N GLU A 88 24.14 -4.07 -2.84
CA GLU A 88 25.39 -4.36 -3.56
C GLU A 88 26.17 -5.47 -2.86
N LYS A 89 26.37 -5.36 -1.54
CA LYS A 89 27.06 -6.40 -0.75
C LYS A 89 26.37 -7.76 -0.84
N TYR A 90 25.04 -7.78 -0.81
CA TYR A 90 24.28 -9.03 -0.97
C TYR A 90 24.41 -9.58 -2.39
N LEU A 91 24.37 -8.72 -3.39
CA LEU A 91 24.52 -9.10 -4.80
C LEU A 91 25.89 -9.73 -5.07
N ASP A 92 26.96 -9.14 -4.56
CA ASP A 92 28.32 -9.68 -4.69
C ASP A 92 28.43 -11.09 -4.11
N GLN A 93 27.78 -11.33 -2.95
CA GLN A 93 27.78 -12.63 -2.29
C GLN A 93 27.04 -13.71 -3.09
N ILE A 94 25.89 -13.39 -3.70
CA ILE A 94 25.11 -14.37 -4.46
C ILE A 94 25.71 -14.64 -5.84
N VAL A 95 26.24 -13.62 -6.50
CA VAL A 95 26.89 -13.75 -7.81
C VAL A 95 28.15 -14.60 -7.70
N SER A 96 28.91 -14.45 -6.62
CA SER A 96 30.12 -15.25 -6.36
C SER A 96 29.87 -16.75 -6.17
N LYS A 97 28.61 -17.18 -5.94
CA LYS A 97 28.27 -18.59 -5.74
C LYS A 97 27.91 -19.30 -7.05
N ASP A 98 26.81 -18.89 -7.69
CA ASP A 98 26.25 -19.57 -8.87
C ASP A 98 26.02 -18.63 -10.06
N GLY A 99 26.24 -17.32 -9.91
CA GLY A 99 26.02 -16.30 -10.96
C GLY A 99 24.57 -16.10 -11.43
N ILE A 100 23.65 -17.02 -11.08
CA ILE A 100 22.22 -16.96 -11.43
C ILE A 100 21.45 -16.28 -10.30
N VAL A 101 20.70 -15.24 -10.65
CA VAL A 101 19.95 -14.41 -9.69
C VAL A 101 18.48 -14.31 -10.09
N GLU A 102 17.58 -14.60 -9.16
CA GLU A 102 16.13 -14.36 -9.33
C GLU A 102 15.84 -12.88 -9.09
N CYS A 103 15.82 -12.08 -10.17
CA CYS A 103 15.68 -10.63 -10.07
C CYS A 103 14.41 -10.19 -9.34
N ARG A 104 13.29 -10.90 -9.46
CA ARG A 104 12.04 -10.50 -8.81
C ARG A 104 12.14 -10.66 -7.29
N ASP A 105 12.70 -11.77 -6.81
CA ASP A 105 12.96 -12.00 -5.39
C ASP A 105 13.89 -10.92 -4.83
N LEU A 106 14.98 -10.66 -5.55
CA LEU A 106 16.01 -9.70 -5.18
C LEU A 106 15.44 -8.27 -5.10
N THR A 107 14.77 -7.79 -6.14
CA THR A 107 14.14 -6.46 -6.15
C THR A 107 13.01 -6.36 -5.12
N SER A 108 12.27 -7.44 -4.86
CA SER A 108 11.25 -7.49 -3.80
C SER A 108 11.86 -7.30 -2.41
N LYS A 109 12.99 -7.94 -2.11
CA LYS A 109 13.73 -7.74 -0.84
C LYS A 109 14.20 -6.30 -0.70
N PHE A 110 14.88 -5.77 -1.73
CA PHE A 110 15.35 -4.39 -1.75
C PHE A 110 14.24 -3.36 -1.54
N THR A 111 13.14 -3.48 -2.30
CA THR A 111 12.02 -2.53 -2.18
C THR A 111 11.34 -2.62 -0.81
N THR A 112 11.31 -3.81 -0.20
CA THR A 112 10.81 -3.99 1.16
C THR A 112 11.69 -3.23 2.17
N ASP A 113 13.01 -3.34 2.07
CA ASP A 113 13.94 -2.61 2.94
C ASP A 113 13.84 -1.09 2.77
N VAL A 114 13.75 -0.61 1.52
CA VAL A 114 13.57 0.82 1.23
C VAL A 114 12.28 1.35 1.84
N ILE A 115 11.17 0.62 1.73
CA ILE A 115 9.89 1.04 2.33
C ILE A 115 9.91 0.94 3.84
N GLY A 116 10.50 -0.12 4.39
CA GLY A 116 10.71 -0.24 5.84
C GLY A 116 11.43 0.97 6.40
N SER A 117 12.54 1.34 5.77
CA SER A 117 13.38 2.45 6.21
C SER A 117 12.70 3.80 5.98
N CYS A 118 12.22 4.09 4.77
CA CYS A 118 11.67 5.41 4.43
C CYS A 118 10.25 5.65 4.96
N ALA A 119 9.37 4.65 4.95
CA ALA A 119 7.98 4.83 5.35
C ALA A 119 7.74 4.51 6.83
N PHE A 120 8.41 3.50 7.39
CA PHE A 120 8.23 3.08 8.78
C PHE A 120 9.38 3.52 9.70
N GLY A 121 10.52 3.92 9.15
CA GLY A 121 11.73 4.16 9.95
C GLY A 121 12.26 2.90 10.61
N LEU A 122 12.04 1.73 10.01
CA LEU A 122 12.43 0.42 10.53
C LEU A 122 13.50 -0.21 9.65
N GLU A 123 14.52 -0.79 10.29
CA GLU A 123 15.51 -1.62 9.61
C GLU A 123 14.98 -3.04 9.47
N ILE A 124 14.37 -3.35 8.31
CA ILE A 124 13.75 -4.65 8.07
C ILE A 124 14.79 -5.74 7.80
N ASN A 125 15.90 -5.43 7.11
CA ASN A 125 16.97 -6.37 6.76
C ASN A 125 16.49 -7.59 5.93
N ALA A 126 15.51 -7.40 5.04
CA ALA A 126 14.93 -8.44 4.18
C ALA A 126 15.95 -9.06 3.20
N LEU A 127 17.05 -8.36 2.88
CA LEU A 127 18.13 -8.92 2.07
C LEU A 127 18.97 -9.96 2.83
N LYS A 128 19.19 -9.77 4.14
CA LYS A 128 20.03 -10.66 4.96
C LYS A 128 19.23 -11.84 5.52
N GLU A 129 17.98 -11.61 5.89
CA GLU A 129 17.14 -12.60 6.54
C GLU A 129 16.24 -13.33 5.55
N GLU A 130 16.54 -14.58 5.27
CA GLU A 130 15.80 -15.44 4.33
C GLU A 130 14.32 -15.67 4.74
N ASN A 131 13.98 -15.39 6.01
CA ASN A 131 12.67 -15.67 6.60
C ASN A 131 12.00 -14.46 7.25
N ASN A 132 12.33 -13.25 6.79
CA ASN A 132 11.83 -11.99 7.33
C ASN A 132 10.28 -11.89 7.33
N GLN A 133 9.69 -11.49 8.46
CA GLN A 133 8.23 -11.43 8.60
C GLN A 133 7.59 -10.38 7.70
N PHE A 134 8.19 -9.19 7.54
CA PHE A 134 7.66 -8.17 6.64
C PHE A 134 7.61 -8.67 5.20
N GLN A 135 8.66 -9.36 4.77
CA GLN A 135 8.69 -9.94 3.44
C GLN A 135 7.62 -11.02 3.24
N LYS A 136 7.42 -11.90 4.23
CA LYS A 136 6.37 -12.92 4.21
C LYS A 136 4.96 -12.31 4.13
N MET A 137 4.69 -11.30 4.95
CA MET A 137 3.39 -10.61 4.94
C MET A 137 3.19 -9.83 3.64
N GLY A 138 4.22 -9.15 3.14
CA GLY A 138 4.22 -8.50 1.83
C GLY A 138 3.86 -9.47 0.70
N ARG A 139 4.50 -10.65 0.64
CA ARG A 139 4.17 -11.68 -0.35
C ARG A 139 2.74 -12.19 -0.21
N LYS A 140 2.24 -12.35 1.02
CA LYS A 140 0.86 -12.82 1.29
C LYS A 140 -0.19 -11.84 0.75
N ILE A 141 0.06 -10.52 0.83
CA ILE A 141 -0.84 -9.48 0.26
C ILE A 141 -1.03 -9.66 -1.26
N PHE A 142 0.03 -9.99 -1.99
CA PHE A 142 0.01 -10.10 -3.46
C PHE A 142 -0.18 -11.53 -3.96
N ARG A 143 -0.27 -12.52 -3.06
CA ARG A 143 -0.45 -13.92 -3.45
C ARG A 143 -1.86 -14.14 -3.99
N SER A 144 -1.94 -14.60 -5.24
CA SER A 144 -3.17 -15.13 -5.78
C SER A 144 -3.39 -16.55 -5.23
N THR A 145 -4.39 -16.71 -4.37
CA THR A 145 -4.83 -18.01 -3.86
C THR A 145 -6.29 -18.24 -4.24
N SER A 146 -6.78 -19.48 -4.16
CA SER A 146 -8.19 -19.78 -4.35
C SER A 146 -9.08 -18.97 -3.39
N LYS A 147 -8.63 -18.75 -2.15
CA LYS A 147 -9.28 -17.86 -1.18
C LYS A 147 -9.36 -16.42 -1.70
N THR A 148 -8.28 -15.89 -2.29
CA THR A 148 -8.26 -14.55 -2.91
C THR A 148 -9.25 -14.45 -4.07
N VAL A 149 -9.34 -15.48 -4.92
CA VAL A 149 -10.30 -15.51 -6.04
C VAL A 149 -11.74 -15.54 -5.53
N ILE A 150 -12.05 -16.41 -4.57
CA ILE A 150 -13.37 -16.48 -3.91
C ILE A 150 -13.73 -15.14 -3.26
N ARG A 151 -12.78 -14.52 -2.55
CA ARG A 151 -12.93 -13.19 -1.96
C ARG A 151 -13.29 -12.14 -3.01
N ILE A 152 -12.60 -12.11 -4.15
CA ILE A 152 -12.86 -11.17 -5.24
C ILE A 152 -14.26 -11.37 -5.84
N LEU A 153 -14.69 -12.62 -6.05
CA LEU A 153 -16.01 -12.92 -6.60
C LEU A 153 -17.13 -12.53 -5.63
N LEU A 154 -16.98 -12.85 -4.34
CA LEU A 154 -18.01 -12.57 -3.33
C LEU A 154 -18.19 -11.08 -3.07
N ARG A 155 -17.17 -10.24 -3.30
CA ARG A 155 -17.31 -8.77 -3.22
C ARG A 155 -18.34 -8.20 -4.20
N GLU A 156 -18.63 -8.90 -5.30
CA GLU A 156 -19.68 -8.48 -6.25
C GLU A 156 -21.09 -8.76 -5.72
N VAL A 157 -21.23 -9.44 -4.59
CA VAL A 157 -22.47 -9.68 -3.84
C VAL A 157 -22.35 -8.99 -2.47
N PRO A 158 -22.56 -7.65 -2.39
CA PRO A 158 -22.15 -6.85 -1.23
C PRO A 158 -22.87 -7.24 0.07
N TRP A 159 -24.14 -7.64 -0.02
CA TRP A 159 -24.91 -8.06 1.14
C TRP A 159 -24.29 -9.31 1.79
N LEU A 160 -23.86 -10.28 0.99
CA LEU A 160 -23.24 -11.51 1.47
C LEU A 160 -21.84 -11.24 2.01
N TYR A 161 -21.03 -10.47 1.27
CA TYR A 161 -19.66 -10.14 1.69
C TYR A 161 -19.62 -9.31 2.98
N LYS A 162 -20.61 -8.45 3.22
CA LYS A 162 -20.69 -7.68 4.47
C LYS A 162 -20.85 -8.57 5.70
N HIS A 163 -21.49 -9.74 5.56
CA HIS A 163 -21.71 -10.68 6.66
C HIS A 163 -20.63 -11.75 6.76
N PHE A 164 -20.12 -12.28 5.65
CA PHE A 164 -19.18 -13.42 5.65
C PHE A 164 -17.76 -13.08 5.20
N GLY A 165 -17.51 -11.87 4.71
CA GLY A 165 -16.21 -11.47 4.16
C GLY A 165 -15.07 -11.53 5.17
N TYR A 166 -15.36 -11.40 6.48
CA TYR A 166 -14.35 -11.51 7.53
C TYR A 166 -13.71 -12.91 7.59
N LEU A 167 -14.46 -13.98 7.31
CA LEU A 167 -13.92 -15.35 7.22
C LEU A 167 -12.90 -15.48 6.08
N LEU A 168 -13.06 -14.62 5.07
CA LEU A 168 -12.18 -14.56 3.93
C LEU A 168 -11.04 -13.58 4.13
N ASP A 169 -10.99 -12.77 5.19
CA ASP A 169 -9.87 -11.85 5.42
C ASP A 169 -8.57 -12.61 5.73
N ASP A 170 -7.43 -11.98 5.45
CA ASP A 170 -6.13 -12.47 5.88
C ASP A 170 -5.76 -11.86 7.24
N HIS A 171 -6.37 -12.39 8.30
CA HIS A 171 -6.23 -11.85 9.66
C HIS A 171 -4.77 -11.70 10.11
N ASP A 172 -3.87 -12.61 9.73
CA ASP A 172 -2.45 -12.51 10.09
C ASP A 172 -1.80 -11.26 9.48
N VAL A 173 -2.15 -10.92 8.23
CA VAL A 173 -1.63 -9.74 7.53
C VAL A 173 -2.22 -8.49 8.16
N THR A 174 -3.54 -8.46 8.33
CA THR A 174 -4.26 -7.35 8.98
C THR A 174 -3.66 -7.07 10.36
N LYS A 175 -3.49 -8.11 11.18
CA LYS A 175 -2.93 -8.02 12.53
C LYS A 175 -1.49 -7.51 12.51
N PHE A 176 -0.61 -8.16 11.74
CA PHE A 176 0.79 -7.75 11.62
C PHE A 176 0.94 -6.28 11.23
N MET A 177 0.20 -5.86 10.19
CA MET A 177 0.23 -4.48 9.71
C MET A 177 -0.28 -3.47 10.74
N THR A 178 -1.32 -3.84 11.49
CA THR A 178 -1.86 -3.03 12.59
C THR A 178 -0.86 -2.91 13.71
N ASP A 179 -0.26 -4.02 14.11
CA ASP A 179 0.66 -4.11 15.23
C ASP A 179 1.93 -3.30 14.94
N VAL A 180 2.58 -3.55 13.80
CA VAL A 180 3.76 -2.78 13.37
C VAL A 180 3.50 -1.28 13.40
N THR A 181 2.39 -0.82 12.82
CA THR A 181 2.09 0.61 12.72
C THR A 181 1.81 1.21 14.10
N ARG A 182 0.98 0.53 14.91
CA ARG A 182 0.66 0.96 16.27
C ARG A 182 1.90 1.02 17.15
N ASP A 183 2.71 -0.03 17.14
CA ASP A 183 3.86 -0.17 18.01
C ASP A 183 4.95 0.84 17.62
N THR A 184 5.13 1.10 16.31
CA THR A 184 6.04 2.16 15.83
C THR A 184 5.59 3.55 16.28
N ILE A 185 4.28 3.86 16.14
CA ILE A 185 3.72 5.13 16.62
C ILE A 185 3.91 5.27 18.14
N GLN A 186 3.61 4.22 18.90
CA GLN A 186 3.71 4.22 20.36
C GLN A 186 5.16 4.42 20.81
N TYR A 187 6.10 3.67 20.23
CA TYR A 187 7.52 3.79 20.52
C TYR A 187 8.02 5.22 20.28
N ARG A 188 7.67 5.83 19.15
CA ARG A 188 8.11 7.20 18.84
C ARG A 188 7.54 8.24 19.79
N LYS A 189 6.26 8.12 20.15
CA LYS A 189 5.62 9.02 21.12
C LYS A 189 6.27 8.91 22.50
N GLN A 190 6.58 7.71 22.95
CA GLN A 190 7.22 7.48 24.26
C GLN A 190 8.65 8.02 24.31
N ASN A 191 9.38 7.96 23.18
CA ASN A 191 10.78 8.36 23.11
C ASN A 191 11.00 9.76 22.50
N ASN A 192 9.94 10.52 22.20
CA ASN A 192 10.01 11.83 21.55
C ASN A 192 10.81 11.85 20.24
N ILE A 193 10.67 10.80 19.43
CA ILE A 193 11.39 10.65 18.14
C ILE A 193 10.55 11.24 17.02
N SER A 194 11.15 12.13 16.21
CA SER A 194 10.59 12.66 14.96
C SER A 194 11.60 12.51 13.83
N ARG A 195 11.20 11.87 12.73
CA ARG A 195 12.01 11.62 11.53
C ARG A 195 11.48 12.35 10.29
N HIS A 196 10.35 13.04 10.42
CA HIS A 196 9.58 13.70 9.36
C HIS A 196 9.22 12.77 8.20
N ASP A 197 8.89 11.52 8.52
CA ASP A 197 8.51 10.46 7.57
C ASP A 197 7.00 10.20 7.56
N PHE A 198 6.60 9.07 6.96
CA PHE A 198 5.18 8.72 6.83
C PHE A 198 4.52 8.46 8.19
N ILE A 199 5.22 7.86 9.15
CA ILE A 199 4.67 7.61 10.50
C ILE A 199 4.39 8.93 11.21
N ASP A 200 5.27 9.92 11.10
CA ASP A 200 5.03 11.21 11.76
C ASP A 200 3.83 11.94 11.16
N THR A 201 3.60 11.78 9.84
CA THR A 201 2.37 12.27 9.21
C THR A 201 1.14 11.52 9.73
N LEU A 202 1.22 10.21 9.94
CA LEU A 202 0.13 9.45 10.55
C LEU A 202 -0.12 9.88 12.01
N ILE A 203 0.92 10.23 12.77
CA ILE A 203 0.80 10.77 14.12
C ILE A 203 0.05 12.11 14.09
N ASP A 204 0.46 13.05 13.22
CA ASP A 204 -0.21 14.35 13.08
C ASP A 204 -1.69 14.20 12.69
N LEU A 205 -1.99 13.28 11.77
CA LEU A 205 -3.35 13.00 11.33
C LEU A 205 -4.21 12.36 12.43
N LYS A 206 -3.61 11.50 13.27
CA LYS A 206 -4.30 10.88 14.39
C LYS A 206 -4.61 11.89 15.50
N ASP A 207 -3.67 12.79 15.78
CA ASP A 207 -3.80 13.78 16.85
C ASP A 207 -4.67 14.97 16.44
N ASN A 208 -4.83 15.21 15.14
CA ASN A 208 -5.66 16.28 14.59
C ASN A 208 -6.73 15.73 13.62
N PRO A 209 -7.71 14.96 14.10
CA PRO A 209 -8.71 14.30 13.25
C PRO A 209 -9.56 15.30 12.45
N ASP A 210 -9.75 16.53 12.97
CA ASP A 210 -10.48 17.60 12.28
C ASP A 210 -9.84 17.99 10.94
N LYS A 211 -8.53 17.75 10.79
CA LYS A 211 -7.79 17.99 9.54
C LYS A 211 -8.20 17.05 8.39
N LEU A 212 -8.86 15.92 8.68
CA LEU A 212 -9.30 14.93 7.69
C LEU A 212 -10.72 15.19 7.15
N GLY A 213 -11.51 16.04 7.80
CA GLY A 213 -12.87 16.41 7.34
C GLY A 213 -13.87 15.24 7.28
N VAL A 214 -13.48 14.07 7.77
CA VAL A 214 -14.27 12.82 7.79
C VAL A 214 -14.02 12.14 9.12
N ASN A 215 -15.03 11.48 9.69
CA ASN A 215 -14.95 10.75 10.96
C ASN A 215 -14.06 9.50 10.81
N SER A 216 -12.75 9.71 10.80
CA SER A 216 -11.75 8.74 10.33
C SER A 216 -10.99 8.07 11.47
N LYS A 217 -11.69 7.24 12.25
CA LYS A 217 -11.02 6.43 13.29
C LYS A 217 -10.15 5.30 12.71
N ASN A 218 -10.27 4.99 11.41
CA ASN A 218 -9.73 3.75 10.80
C ASN A 218 -8.86 3.94 9.54
N ILE A 219 -8.29 5.13 9.29
CA ILE A 219 -7.50 5.43 8.05
C ILE A 219 -6.03 4.91 8.08
N THR A 220 -5.66 4.13 9.10
CA THR A 220 -4.27 3.74 9.40
C THR A 220 -3.57 2.86 8.33
N PHE A 221 -4.21 2.43 7.24
CA PHE A 221 -3.69 1.33 6.40
C PHE A 221 -3.24 1.67 4.98
N SER A 222 -2.69 2.85 4.74
CA SER A 222 -2.37 3.29 3.37
C SER A 222 -0.94 3.04 2.86
N ILE A 223 -0.06 2.31 3.57
CA ILE A 223 1.37 2.30 3.19
C ILE A 223 1.76 1.18 2.20
N PHE A 224 1.13 0.01 2.22
CA PHE A 224 1.67 -1.15 1.48
C PHE A 224 1.32 -1.24 -0.01
N ALA A 225 0.39 -0.43 -0.50
CA ALA A 225 -0.09 -0.57 -1.87
C ALA A 225 0.84 0.06 -2.94
N PHE A 226 1.89 0.78 -2.55
CA PHE A 226 2.83 1.42 -3.49
C PHE A 226 3.93 0.48 -4.03
N SER A 227 4.28 -0.60 -3.32
CA SER A 227 5.52 -1.34 -3.61
C SER A 227 5.44 -2.40 -4.72
N TYR A 228 4.30 -3.08 -4.87
CA TYR A 228 4.22 -4.28 -5.72
C TYR A 228 3.29 -4.14 -6.92
N ARG A 229 2.78 -2.93 -7.22
CA ARG A 229 2.01 -2.67 -8.44
C ARG A 229 2.92 -2.32 -9.62
N SER A 230 3.98 -3.12 -9.83
CA SER A 230 4.67 -3.20 -11.13
C SER A 230 4.30 -4.53 -11.77
N ARG A 231 3.19 -4.51 -12.51
CA ARG A 231 2.79 -5.40 -13.63
C ARG A 231 1.28 -5.30 -13.86
N ARG A 232 0.90 -4.43 -14.78
CA ARG A 232 0.40 -4.88 -16.08
C ARG A 232 1.13 -4.10 -17.15
#